data_AF-A0A929DC37-F1
#
_entry.id   AF-A0A929DC37-F1
#
_cell.length_a   1.000
_cell.length_b   1.000
_cell.length_c   1.000
_cell.angle_alpha   90.00
_cell.angle_beta   90.00
_cell.angle_gamma   90.00
#
_symmetry.space_group_name_H-M   'P 1'
#
loop_
_entity.id
_entity.type
_entity.pdbx_description
1 polymer ?
#
loop_
_entity_poly.entity_id
_entity_poly.type
_entity_poly.pdbx_seq_one_letter_code
_entity_poly.pdbx_strand_id
1 'polypeptide(L)'
;MDEQKAGKQLIGELREARQRIAELETAELERKRADESVQHLLDQQIAVNELALTLGEYRDIGKICHVIYEHVRTLMDARAFIVSFYDSDTRLIRAGYVVVDGAVCDTGDLPPIPLEEVGRGTQSQVVCTGEPFYAPD
;
A
#
# COMPACT_ATOMS: atom_id res chain seq x y z
N MET A 1 -36.13 -48.68 32.26
CA MET A 1 -35.68 -47.38 32.83
C MET A 1 -34.25 -47.04 32.41
N ASP A 2 -33.37 -48.03 32.15
CA ASP A 2 -31.99 -47.81 31.69
C ASP A 2 -31.86 -47.32 30.23
N GLU A 3 -32.69 -47.79 29.28
CA GLU A 3 -32.63 -47.33 27.88
C GLU A 3 -32.91 -45.84 27.72
N GLN A 4 -33.83 -45.30 28.53
CA GLN A 4 -34.22 -43.89 28.48
C GLN A 4 -33.14 -42.98 29.09
N LYS A 5 -32.30 -43.53 29.97
CA LYS A 5 -31.12 -42.87 30.54
C LYS A 5 -29.95 -42.88 29.55
N ALA A 6 -29.73 -44.02 28.89
CA ALA A 6 -28.72 -44.17 27.84
C ALA A 6 -29.00 -43.24 26.64
N GLY A 7 -30.26 -43.13 26.19
CA GLY A 7 -30.63 -42.21 25.11
C GLY A 7 -30.41 -40.73 25.46
N LYS A 8 -30.71 -40.32 26.71
CA LYS A 8 -30.44 -38.94 27.17
C LYS A 8 -28.94 -38.63 27.24
N GLN A 9 -28.13 -39.61 27.65
CA GLN A 9 -26.68 -39.45 27.72
C GLN A 9 -26.06 -39.29 26.32
N LEU A 10 -26.46 -40.13 25.36
CA LEU A 10 -26.03 -40.04 23.97
C LEU A 10 -26.41 -38.71 23.30
N ILE A 11 -27.60 -38.17 23.61
CA ILE A 11 -28.03 -36.87 23.10
C ILE A 11 -27.17 -35.72 23.69
N GLY A 12 -26.78 -35.82 24.95
CA GLY A 12 -25.87 -34.87 25.60
C GLY A 12 -24.48 -34.88 24.95
N GLU A 13 -23.89 -36.06 24.79
CA GLU A 13 -22.58 -36.24 24.16
C GLU A 13 -22.58 -35.77 22.69
N LEU A 14 -23.65 -36.05 21.93
CA LEU A 14 -23.79 -35.59 20.54
C LEU A 14 -23.89 -34.06 20.45
N ARG A 15 -24.55 -33.42 21.43
CA ARG A 15 -24.66 -31.96 21.49
C ARG A 15 -23.30 -31.33 21.78
N GLU A 16 -22.55 -31.87 22.73
CA GLU A 16 -21.19 -31.41 23.05
C GLU A 16 -20.21 -31.65 21.89
N ALA A 17 -20.33 -32.78 21.19
CA ALA A 17 -19.52 -33.05 20.01
C ALA A 17 -19.79 -32.04 18.90
N ARG A 18 -21.06 -31.72 18.63
CA ARG A 18 -21.44 -30.69 17.65
C ARG A 18 -20.95 -29.30 18.03
N GLN A 19 -21.02 -28.95 19.32
CA GLN A 19 -20.52 -27.67 19.81
C GLN A 19 -19.00 -27.54 19.59
N ARG A 20 -18.24 -28.60 19.93
CA ARG A 20 -16.79 -28.65 19.69
C ARG A 20 -16.42 -28.59 18.22
N ILE A 21 -17.20 -29.23 17.34
CA ILE A 21 -16.98 -29.15 15.88
C ILE A 21 -17.17 -27.71 15.41
N ALA A 22 -18.24 -27.04 15.82
CA ALA A 22 -18.48 -25.64 15.45
C ALA A 22 -17.35 -24.71 15.94
N GLU A 23 -16.85 -24.93 17.16
CA GLU A 23 -15.71 -24.18 17.71
C GLU A 23 -14.42 -24.40 16.90
N LEU A 24 -14.12 -25.66 16.54
CA LEU A 24 -12.95 -25.99 15.72
C LEU A 24 -13.05 -25.40 14.31
N GLU A 25 -14.24 -25.46 13.69
CA GLU A 25 -14.49 -24.85 12.38
C GLU A 25 -14.27 -23.33 12.42
N THR A 26 -14.76 -22.66 13.47
CA THR A 26 -14.50 -21.22 13.65
C THR A 26 -13.02 -20.90 13.84
N ALA A 27 -12.32 -21.67 14.67
CA ALA A 27 -10.90 -21.47 14.92
C ALA A 27 -10.04 -21.74 13.67
N GLU A 28 -10.40 -22.73 12.86
CA GLU A 28 -9.71 -23.02 11.60
C GLU A 28 -9.91 -21.88 10.58
N LEU A 29 -11.11 -21.31 10.52
CA LEU A 29 -11.43 -20.20 9.62
C LEU A 29 -10.68 -18.92 10.03
N GLU A 30 -10.60 -18.64 11.33
CA GLU A 30 -9.81 -17.54 11.88
C GLU A 30 -8.32 -17.75 11.60
N ARG A 31 -7.81 -18.98 11.78
CA ARG A 31 -6.41 -19.30 11.47
C ARG A 31 -6.09 -19.08 10.00
N LYS A 32 -6.95 -19.54 9.08
CA LYS A 32 -6.78 -19.31 7.63
C LYS A 32 -6.74 -17.82 7.29
N ARG A 33 -7.63 -17.01 7.86
CA ARG A 33 -7.62 -15.56 7.67
C ARG A 33 -6.36 -14.89 8.22
N ALA A 34 -5.88 -15.36 9.38
CA ALA A 34 -4.63 -14.86 9.95
C ALA A 34 -3.43 -15.22 9.06
N ASP A 35 -3.37 -16.45 8.56
CA ASP A 35 -2.33 -16.91 7.63
C ASP A 35 -2.35 -16.10 6.32
N GLU A 36 -3.53 -15.85 5.74
CA GLU A 36 -3.69 -15.00 4.55
C GLU A 36 -3.22 -13.56 4.80
N SER A 37 -3.57 -12.98 5.95
CA SER A 37 -3.15 -11.64 6.34
C SER A 37 -1.64 -11.54 6.53
N VAL A 38 -1.04 -12.53 7.21
CA VAL A 38 0.42 -12.63 7.37
C VAL A 38 1.11 -12.76 6.01
N GLN A 39 0.57 -13.58 5.11
CA GLN A 39 1.13 -13.73 3.77
C GLN A 39 1.08 -12.40 3.01
N HIS A 40 -0.04 -11.69 3.06
CA HIS A 40 -0.17 -10.38 2.42
C HIS A 40 0.84 -9.36 2.96
N LEU A 41 1.03 -9.31 4.28
CA LEU A 41 2.03 -8.45 4.92
C LEU A 41 3.47 -8.84 4.53
N LEU A 42 3.76 -10.13 4.40
CA LEU A 42 5.07 -10.61 3.93
C LEU A 42 5.31 -10.20 2.49
N ASP A 43 4.32 -10.34 1.61
CA ASP A 43 4.43 -9.93 0.20
C ASP A 43 4.69 -8.42 0.09
N GLN A 44 3.98 -7.61 0.89
CA GLN A 44 4.24 -6.16 0.99
C GLN A 44 5.66 -5.86 1.48
N GLN A 45 6.12 -6.55 2.53
CA GLN A 45 7.46 -6.35 3.09
C GLN A 45 8.56 -6.74 2.08
N ILE A 46 8.37 -7.81 1.32
CA ILE A 46 9.28 -8.23 0.24
C ILE A 46 9.35 -7.14 -0.83
N ALA A 47 8.20 -6.66 -1.32
CA ALA A 47 8.16 -5.60 -2.34
C ALA A 47 8.88 -4.32 -1.88
N VAL A 48 8.66 -3.91 -0.63
CA VAL A 48 9.33 -2.74 -0.04
C VAL A 48 10.84 -2.96 0.07
N ASN A 49 11.29 -4.12 0.52
CA ASN A 49 12.71 -4.45 0.65
C ASN A 49 13.41 -4.54 -0.71
N GLU A 50 12.78 -5.17 -1.71
CA GLU A 50 13.30 -5.25 -3.07
C GLU A 50 13.43 -3.87 -3.68
N LEU A 51 12.43 -3.00 -3.49
CA LEU A 51 12.51 -1.60 -3.90
C LEU A 51 13.68 -0.91 -3.20
N ALA A 52 13.77 -0.97 -1.88
CA ALA A 52 14.83 -0.31 -1.11
C ALA A 52 16.25 -0.74 -1.55
N LEU A 53 16.46 -2.04 -1.80
CA LEU A 53 17.72 -2.58 -2.31
C LEU A 53 18.03 -2.04 -3.72
N THR A 54 17.04 -2.11 -4.61
CA THR A 54 17.13 -1.59 -5.98
C THR A 54 17.47 -0.10 -5.96
N LEU A 55 16.83 0.69 -5.10
CA LEU A 55 17.09 2.12 -4.96
C LEU A 55 18.48 2.41 -4.36
N GLY A 56 18.97 1.58 -3.45
CA GLY A 56 20.29 1.72 -2.82
C GLY A 56 21.48 1.53 -3.77
N GLU A 57 21.26 0.87 -4.91
CA GLU A 57 22.27 0.63 -5.93
C GLU A 57 22.42 1.80 -6.92
N TYR A 58 21.41 2.67 -7.03
CA TYR A 58 21.41 3.77 -7.98
C TYR A 58 21.93 5.07 -7.37
N ARG A 59 23.01 5.62 -7.93
CA ARG A 59 23.40 7.04 -7.75
C ARG A 59 22.66 7.99 -8.70
N ASP A 60 21.74 7.44 -9.51
CA ASP A 60 20.99 8.14 -10.55
C ASP A 60 19.51 8.18 -10.15
N ILE A 61 19.07 9.36 -9.68
CA ILE A 61 17.70 9.60 -9.21
C ILE A 61 16.67 9.36 -10.32
N GLY A 62 17.04 9.52 -11.60
CA GLY A 62 16.14 9.25 -12.72
C GLY A 62 15.81 7.77 -12.84
N LYS A 63 16.80 6.88 -12.66
CA LYS A 63 16.58 5.43 -12.67
C LYS A 63 15.73 4.97 -11.49
N ILE A 64 15.97 5.54 -10.31
CA ILE A 64 15.15 5.30 -9.11
C ILE A 64 13.68 5.64 -9.39
N CYS A 65 13.41 6.85 -9.87
CA CYS A 65 12.05 7.29 -10.17
C CYS A 65 11.40 6.44 -11.27
N HIS A 66 12.18 5.98 -12.26
CA HIS A 66 11.69 5.08 -13.29
C HIS A 66 11.23 3.72 -12.75
N VAL A 67 12.03 3.10 -11.88
CA VAL A 67 11.65 1.83 -11.23
C VAL A 67 10.38 1.99 -10.39
N ILE A 68 10.27 3.09 -9.62
CA ILE A 68 9.07 3.39 -8.84
C ILE A 68 7.86 3.54 -9.76
N TYR A 69 8.00 4.27 -10.87
CA TYR A 69 6.94 4.44 -11.86
C TYR A 69 6.44 3.11 -12.43
N GLU A 70 7.35 2.23 -12.86
CA GLU A 70 6.97 0.91 -13.39
C GLU A 70 6.23 0.08 -12.35
N HIS A 71 6.63 0.15 -11.07
CA HIS A 71 5.90 -0.51 -9.99
C HIS A 71 4.50 0.08 -9.78
N VAL A 72 4.36 1.42 -9.73
CA VAL A 72 3.07 2.10 -9.57
C VAL A 72 2.10 1.72 -10.69
N ARG A 73 2.59 1.53 -11.93
CA ARG A 73 1.76 1.09 -13.06
C ARG A 73 1.19 -0.31 -12.93
N THR A 74 1.81 -1.17 -12.13
CA THR A 74 1.22 -2.49 -11.82
C THR A 74 0.05 -2.38 -10.85
N LEU A 75 -0.03 -1.28 -10.09
CA LEU A 75 -1.04 -1.04 -9.06
C LEU A 75 -2.22 -0.19 -9.57
N MET A 76 -1.97 0.75 -10.49
CA MET A 76 -3.00 1.64 -11.02
C MET A 76 -2.68 2.14 -12.44
N ASP A 77 -3.73 2.54 -13.17
CA ASP A 77 -3.61 3.18 -14.47
C ASP A 77 -3.22 4.67 -14.30
N ALA A 78 -1.92 4.91 -14.12
CA ALA A 78 -1.38 6.25 -13.96
C ALA A 78 -1.00 6.86 -15.33
N ARG A 79 -1.79 7.82 -15.80
CA ARG A 79 -1.49 8.57 -17.04
C ARG A 79 -0.21 9.41 -16.91
N ALA A 80 0.01 10.00 -15.74
CA ALA A 80 1.18 10.81 -15.46
C ALA A 80 1.76 10.49 -14.09
N PHE A 81 3.08 10.53 -13.98
CA PHE A 81 3.82 10.37 -12.74
C PHE A 81 4.92 11.41 -12.65
N ILE A 82 4.93 12.19 -11.57
CA ILE A 82 5.83 13.33 -11.39
C ILE A 82 6.46 13.25 -10.00
N VAL A 83 7.78 13.37 -9.96
CA VAL A 83 8.55 13.55 -8.72
C VAL A 83 9.17 14.94 -8.76
N SER A 84 8.88 15.74 -7.74
CA SER A 84 9.40 17.10 -7.61
C SER A 84 10.30 17.23 -6.37
N PHE A 85 11.29 18.11 -6.47
CA PHE A 85 12.18 18.46 -5.37
C PHE A 85 11.86 19.86 -4.86
N TYR A 86 11.67 19.97 -3.55
CA TYR A 86 11.53 21.26 -2.88
C TYR A 86 12.88 21.72 -2.32
N ASP A 87 13.21 22.99 -2.55
CA ASP A 87 14.39 23.67 -2.04
C ASP A 87 13.96 24.72 -1.02
N SER A 88 14.41 24.56 0.23
CA SER A 88 14.02 25.43 1.34
C SER A 88 14.62 26.83 1.26
N ASP A 89 15.80 26.96 0.66
CA ASP A 89 16.55 28.23 0.61
C ASP A 89 15.92 29.17 -0.41
N THR A 90 15.53 28.62 -1.56
CA THR A 90 14.89 29.37 -2.64
C THR A 90 13.37 29.36 -2.57
N ARG A 91 12.78 28.47 -1.75
CA ARG A 91 11.34 28.18 -1.68
C ARG A 91 10.73 27.81 -3.03
N LEU A 92 11.50 27.08 -3.85
CA LEU A 92 11.07 26.65 -5.18
C LEU A 92 10.90 25.13 -5.22
N ILE A 93 9.91 24.69 -5.99
CA ILE A 93 9.65 23.29 -6.33
C ILE A 93 10.06 23.09 -7.79
N ARG A 94 10.93 22.11 -8.02
CA ARG A 94 11.46 21.76 -9.34
C ARG A 94 11.06 20.35 -9.73
N ALA A 95 10.61 20.16 -10.96
CA ALA A 95 10.37 18.83 -11.49
C ALA A 95 11.70 18.07 -11.60
N GLY A 96 11.78 16.91 -10.95
CA GLY A 96 12.95 16.04 -10.95
C GLY A 96 12.84 14.89 -11.93
N TYR A 97 11.63 14.36 -12.07
CA TYR A 97 11.30 13.28 -12.99
C TYR A 97 9.84 13.41 -13.41
N VAL A 98 9.58 13.29 -14.71
CA VAL A 98 8.23 13.40 -15.27
C VAL A 98 8.04 12.30 -16.30
N VAL A 99 6.96 11.54 -16.18
CA VAL A 99 6.48 10.63 -17.21
C VAL A 99 5.03 10.95 -17.51
N VAL A 100 4.70 11.05 -18.79
CA VAL A 100 3.33 11.26 -19.28
C VAL A 100 3.09 10.28 -20.42
N ASP A 101 1.98 9.55 -20.37
CA ASP A 101 1.58 8.59 -21.41
C ASP A 101 2.70 7.58 -21.74
N GLY A 102 3.48 7.17 -20.72
CA GLY A 102 4.59 6.21 -20.88
C GLY A 102 5.93 6.81 -21.33
N ALA A 103 5.97 8.09 -21.70
CA ALA A 103 7.19 8.75 -22.18
C ALA A 103 7.83 9.61 -21.08
N VAL A 104 9.13 9.39 -20.84
CA VAL A 104 9.93 10.25 -19.96
C VAL A 104 10.09 11.62 -20.62
N CYS A 105 9.75 12.68 -19.89
CA CYS A 105 9.91 14.06 -20.34
C CYS A 105 11.22 14.66 -19.79
N ASP A 106 11.84 15.54 -20.56
CA ASP A 106 12.94 16.37 -20.06
C ASP A 106 12.39 17.39 -19.07
N THR A 107 12.94 17.39 -17.86
CA THR A 107 12.52 18.31 -16.80
C THR A 107 13.32 19.59 -16.77
N GLY A 108 14.43 19.68 -17.50
CA GLY A 108 15.29 20.88 -17.57
C GLY A 108 14.57 22.11 -18.12
N ASP A 109 13.58 21.90 -18.98
CA ASP A 109 12.78 22.96 -19.61
C ASP A 109 11.54 23.35 -18.79
N LEU A 110 11.23 22.62 -17.72
CA LEU A 110 10.08 22.92 -16.87
C LEU A 110 10.44 24.04 -15.87
N PRO A 111 9.68 25.15 -15.85
CA PRO A 111 9.99 26.23 -14.93
C PRO A 111 9.79 25.79 -13.48
N PRO A 112 10.67 26.21 -12.55
CA PRO A 112 10.41 26.03 -11.13
C PRO A 112 9.13 26.76 -10.75
N ILE A 113 8.32 26.15 -9.88
CA ILE A 113 7.13 26.79 -9.30
C ILE A 113 7.41 27.20 -7.86
N PRO A 114 6.90 28.36 -7.40
CA PRO A 114 7.06 28.77 -6.01
C PRO A 114 6.25 27.88 -5.05
N LEU A 115 6.75 27.72 -3.83
CA LEU A 115 5.95 27.15 -2.74
C LEU A 115 4.87 28.15 -2.32
N GLU A 116 3.63 27.78 -2.60
CA GLU A 116 2.43 28.56 -2.27
C GLU A 116 1.93 28.27 -0.84
N GLU A 117 0.96 29.06 -0.39
CA GLU A 117 0.27 28.84 0.89
C GLU A 117 -0.60 27.56 0.87
N VAL A 118 -0.90 27.02 2.05
CA VAL A 118 -1.79 25.85 2.18
C VAL A 118 -3.14 26.14 1.51
N GLY A 119 -3.61 25.19 0.70
CA GLY A 119 -4.84 25.32 -0.09
C GLY A 119 -4.63 25.96 -1.47
N ARG A 120 -3.39 26.36 -1.83
CA ARG A 120 -3.02 26.82 -3.17
C ARG A 120 -1.99 25.89 -3.78
N GLY A 121 -2.40 25.15 -4.81
CA GLY A 121 -1.53 24.20 -5.51
C GLY A 121 -1.39 22.85 -4.78
N THR A 122 -1.52 21.77 -5.53
CA THR A 122 -1.53 20.40 -4.99
C THR A 122 -0.21 20.05 -4.29
N GLN A 123 0.92 20.42 -4.90
CA GLN A 123 2.26 20.15 -4.38
C GLN A 123 2.53 20.97 -3.11
N SER A 124 2.18 22.25 -3.10
CA SER A 124 2.39 23.13 -1.95
C SER A 124 1.60 22.68 -0.73
N GLN A 125 0.39 22.15 -0.93
CA GLN A 125 -0.40 21.58 0.16
C GLN A 125 0.35 20.43 0.84
N VAL A 126 0.83 19.45 0.05
CA VAL A 126 1.58 18.30 0.60
C VAL A 126 2.90 18.71 1.23
N VAL A 127 3.65 19.65 0.62
CA VAL A 127 4.92 20.13 1.16
C VAL A 127 4.74 20.86 2.49
N CYS A 128 3.67 21.66 2.63
CA CYS A 128 3.41 22.41 3.86
C CYS A 128 2.82 21.55 4.98
N THR A 129 1.98 20.56 4.68
CA THR A 129 1.31 19.73 5.69
C THR A 129 2.06 18.46 6.04
N GLY A 130 2.86 17.92 5.10
CA GLY A 130 3.43 16.58 5.20
C GLY A 130 2.41 15.44 4.99
N GLU A 131 1.16 15.78 4.69
CA GLU A 131 0.06 14.82 4.54
C GLU A 131 -0.26 14.55 3.06
N PRO A 132 -0.62 13.30 2.69
CA PRO A 132 -1.08 13.00 1.34
C PRO A 132 -2.31 13.85 0.94
N PHE A 133 -2.36 14.28 -0.32
CA PHE A 133 -3.47 15.03 -0.87
C PHE A 133 -4.14 14.25 -2.00
N TYR A 134 -5.45 14.07 -1.90
CA TYR A 134 -6.30 13.50 -2.94
C TYR A 134 -7.24 14.59 -3.46
N ALA A 135 -7.11 14.95 -4.74
CA ALA A 135 -8.07 15.81 -5.42
C ALA A 135 -9.12 14.93 -6.12
N PRO A 136 -10.38 14.90 -5.64
CA PRO A 136 -11.46 14.29 -6.42
C PRO A 136 -11.75 15.15 -7.66
N ASP A 137 -12.23 14.49 -8.72
CA ASP A 137 -12.76 15.13 -9.93
C ASP A 137 -14.00 16.00 -9.64
#